data_AF-A0A431TXD4-F1
#
_entry.id   AF-A0A431TXD4-F1
#
_cell.length_a   1.000
_cell.length_b   1.000
_cell.length_c   1.000
_cell.angle_alpha   90.00
_cell.angle_beta   90.00
_cell.angle_gamma   90.00
#
_symmetry.space_group_name_H-M   'P 1'
#
loop_
_entity.id
_entity.type
_entity.pdbx_description
1 polymer ?
#
loop_
_entity_poly.entity_id
_entity_poly.type
_entity_poly.pdbx_seq_one_letter_code
_entity_poly.pdbx_strand_id
1 'polypeptide(L)'
;MLHRVRWFLFCLGLCSALTAQAQTVSNDGFQRRNGQMHVLRNGQLRPMTRDARLPTGAVVTKDGFVLGRDGRRTELREGQGCDLRGNVVGVVEHNGALALAGPRRGTAAAPPVEQVRLVLNGLLGGGPHYEEYDKKAEEWAREQRKREEELRREAEHKREEHARGKKQKHKWKRGKGWDD
;
A
#
# COMPACT_ATOMS: atom_id res chain seq x y z
N MET A 1 71.68 -26.14 29.21
CA MET A 1 70.88 -24.91 28.95
C MET A 1 69.99 -25.03 27.68
N LEU A 2 69.39 -26.18 27.34
CA LEU A 2 68.60 -26.30 26.09
C LEU A 2 67.25 -27.05 26.20
N HIS A 3 66.72 -27.32 27.40
CA HIS A 3 65.47 -28.10 27.55
C HIS A 3 64.36 -27.43 28.37
N ARG A 4 64.54 -26.19 28.85
CA ARG A 4 63.53 -25.50 29.67
C ARG A 4 62.61 -24.52 28.93
N VAL A 5 62.87 -24.26 27.64
CA VAL A 5 62.09 -23.30 26.82
C VAL A 5 60.98 -24.01 26.00
N ARG A 6 60.99 -25.34 25.94
CA ARG A 6 60.04 -26.14 25.14
C ARG A 6 58.81 -26.60 25.92
N TRP A 7 58.54 -25.96 27.05
CA TRP A 7 57.42 -26.22 27.95
C TRP A 7 56.56 -24.98 28.23
N PHE A 8 56.74 -23.93 27.41
CA PHE A 8 55.91 -22.71 27.45
C PHE A 8 55.07 -22.51 26.18
N LEU A 9 55.20 -23.41 25.19
CA LEU A 9 54.53 -23.36 23.88
C LEU A 9 53.54 -24.52 23.69
N PHE A 10 52.95 -25.05 24.77
CA PHE A 10 51.95 -26.12 24.67
C PHE A 10 50.64 -25.86 25.43
N CYS A 11 50.54 -24.74 26.18
CA CYS A 11 49.27 -24.33 26.80
C CYS A 11 48.63 -23.08 26.16
N LEU A 12 49.26 -22.51 25.13
CA LEU A 12 48.81 -21.27 24.48
C LEU A 12 48.17 -21.52 23.10
N GLY A 13 47.51 -22.68 22.91
CA GLY A 13 47.05 -23.11 21.59
C GLY A 13 45.66 -23.74 21.52
N LEU A 14 44.92 -23.85 22.64
CA LEU A 14 43.69 -24.63 22.63
C LEU A 14 42.63 -24.10 23.61
N CYS A 15 42.32 -22.80 23.56
CA CYS A 15 41.07 -22.29 24.13
C CYS A 15 40.69 -20.90 23.60
N SER A 16 40.99 -20.62 22.32
CA SER A 16 40.19 -19.63 21.59
C SER A 16 38.87 -20.29 21.24
N ALA A 17 38.08 -20.62 22.27
CA ALA A 17 36.70 -21.03 22.13
C ALA A 17 36.00 -19.88 21.43
N LEU A 18 35.78 -20.10 20.15
CA LEU A 18 34.99 -19.32 19.23
C LEU A 18 33.61 -19.14 19.87
N THR A 19 33.45 -18.09 20.66
CA THR A 19 32.13 -17.58 21.02
C THR A 19 31.58 -16.95 19.75
N ALA A 20 31.07 -17.81 18.87
CA ALA A 20 30.13 -17.40 17.85
C ALA A 20 28.90 -16.90 18.61
N GLN A 21 28.93 -15.64 19.01
CA GLN A 21 27.75 -14.89 19.36
C GLN A 21 26.85 -15.01 18.13
N ALA A 22 25.85 -15.89 18.22
CA ALA A 22 24.74 -15.90 17.31
C ALA A 22 24.12 -14.51 17.43
N GLN A 23 24.55 -13.59 16.58
CA GLN A 23 23.96 -12.27 16.47
C GLN A 23 22.51 -12.54 16.13
N THR A 24 21.64 -12.39 17.13
CA THR A 24 20.21 -12.43 16.93
C THR A 24 19.95 -11.25 16.03
N VAL A 25 19.76 -11.53 14.74
CA VAL A 25 19.41 -10.50 13.76
C VAL A 25 17.94 -10.17 14.00
N SER A 26 17.65 -9.62 15.18
CA SER A 26 16.35 -9.12 15.59
C SER A 26 16.16 -7.79 14.89
N ASN A 27 15.84 -7.86 13.60
CA ASN A 27 15.45 -6.70 12.82
C ASN A 27 14.02 -6.32 13.21
N ASP A 28 13.89 -5.13 13.79
CA ASP A 28 12.58 -4.51 14.00
C ASP A 28 11.92 -4.16 12.67
N GLY A 29 10.59 -4.21 12.64
CA GLY A 29 9.80 -3.74 11.52
C GLY A 29 8.34 -4.14 11.62
N PHE A 30 7.77 -4.47 10.47
CA PHE A 30 6.33 -4.70 10.33
C PHE A 30 6.10 -5.98 9.51
N GLN A 31 5.03 -6.70 9.82
CA GLN A 31 4.64 -7.92 9.11
C GLN A 31 3.13 -7.95 8.92
N ARG A 32 2.67 -8.37 7.73
CA ARG A 32 1.27 -8.75 7.53
C ARG A 32 1.10 -10.23 7.83
N ARG A 33 0.25 -10.54 8.80
CA ARG A 33 -0.06 -11.90 9.21
C ARG A 33 -1.55 -12.08 9.50
N ASN A 34 -2.15 -13.13 8.98
CA ASN A 34 -3.58 -13.44 9.04
C ASN A 34 -4.45 -12.25 8.61
N GLY A 35 -4.03 -11.53 7.57
CA GLY A 35 -4.72 -10.33 7.08
C GLY A 35 -4.57 -9.08 7.96
N GLN A 36 -3.94 -9.17 9.14
CA GLN A 36 -3.72 -8.06 10.06
C GLN A 36 -2.24 -7.63 10.10
N MET A 37 -2.00 -6.32 10.21
CA MET A 37 -0.64 -5.81 10.41
C MET A 37 -0.17 -5.98 11.84
N HIS A 38 1.09 -6.37 11.97
CA HIS A 38 1.78 -6.56 13.22
C HIS A 38 3.11 -5.80 13.21
N VAL A 39 3.50 -5.28 14.36
CA VAL A 39 4.81 -4.71 14.62
C VAL A 39 5.69 -5.81 15.18
N LEU A 40 6.82 -6.05 14.53
CA LEU A 40 7.87 -6.92 15.00
C LEU A 40 8.89 -6.06 15.75
N ARG A 41 9.01 -6.24 17.06
CA ARG A 41 10.02 -5.57 17.88
C ARG A 41 10.74 -6.56 18.78
N ASN A 42 12.06 -6.59 18.73
CA ASN A 42 12.88 -7.55 19.50
C ASN A 42 12.41 -9.01 19.28
N GLY A 43 12.02 -9.36 18.06
CA GLY A 43 11.49 -10.70 17.73
C GLY A 43 10.07 -10.98 18.22
N GLN A 44 9.40 -10.05 18.89
CA GLN A 44 8.01 -10.19 19.33
C GLN A 44 7.06 -9.51 18.35
N LEU A 45 6.03 -10.23 17.90
CA LEU A 45 4.91 -9.66 17.16
C LEU A 45 3.89 -9.03 18.10
N ARG A 46 3.46 -7.82 17.79
CA ARG A 46 2.34 -7.13 18.45
C ARG A 46 1.37 -6.60 17.42
N PRO A 47 0.04 -6.67 17.63
CA PRO A 47 -0.93 -6.15 16.68
C PRO A 47 -0.73 -4.64 16.49
N MET A 48 -0.80 -4.20 15.25
CA MET A 48 -0.66 -2.80 14.87
C MET A 48 -2.03 -2.11 14.92
N THR A 49 -2.24 -1.27 15.94
CA THR A 49 -3.53 -0.58 16.15
C THR A 49 -3.64 0.76 15.45
N ARG A 50 -2.50 1.34 15.07
CA ARG A 50 -2.38 2.66 14.44
C ARG A 50 -1.31 2.64 13.36
N ASP A 51 -1.43 3.55 12.42
CA ASP A 51 -0.44 3.75 11.38
C ASP A 51 0.89 4.22 12.00
N ALA A 52 1.99 3.78 11.40
CA ALA A 52 3.34 4.05 11.87
C ALA A 52 4.10 4.88 10.83
N ARG A 53 4.65 6.01 11.29
CA ARG A 53 5.55 6.82 10.48
C ARG A 53 6.98 6.33 10.67
N LEU A 54 7.65 6.05 9.56
CA LEU A 54 9.03 5.62 9.53
C LEU A 54 9.97 6.83 9.56
N PRO A 55 11.22 6.68 10.06
CA PRO A 55 12.23 7.74 10.02
C PRO A 55 12.53 8.25 8.60
N THR A 56 12.30 7.42 7.58
CA THR A 56 12.46 7.78 6.17
C THR A 56 11.35 8.70 5.63
N GLY A 57 10.29 8.93 6.42
CA GLY A 57 9.11 9.69 6.03
C GLY A 57 8.02 8.84 5.36
N ALA A 58 8.26 7.56 5.13
CA ALA A 58 7.23 6.61 4.68
C ALA A 58 6.22 6.32 5.82
N VAL A 59 5.01 5.90 5.47
CA VAL A 59 3.94 5.54 6.41
C VAL A 59 3.48 4.11 6.18
N VAL A 60 3.55 3.29 7.22
CA VAL A 60 2.97 1.94 7.20
C VAL A 60 1.58 2.02 7.79
N THR A 61 0.58 1.58 7.04
CA THR A 61 -0.81 1.57 7.49
C THR A 61 -1.17 0.24 8.14
N LYS A 62 -2.11 0.26 9.10
CA LYS A 62 -2.66 -0.95 9.72
C LYS A 62 -3.35 -1.89 8.73
N ASP A 63 -3.75 -1.36 7.57
CA ASP A 63 -4.44 -2.11 6.50
C ASP A 63 -3.47 -2.90 5.61
N GLY A 64 -2.16 -2.75 5.82
CA GLY A 64 -1.13 -3.50 5.09
C GLY A 64 -0.56 -2.77 3.87
N PHE A 65 -0.52 -1.44 3.89
CA PHE A 65 0.12 -0.64 2.85
C PHE A 65 1.32 0.12 3.37
N VAL A 66 2.34 0.26 2.55
CA VAL A 66 3.47 1.15 2.75
C VAL A 66 3.32 2.32 1.78
N LEU A 67 3.17 3.52 2.33
CA LEU A 67 3.10 4.78 1.61
C LEU A 67 4.49 5.40 1.61
N GLY A 68 5.14 5.40 0.44
CA GLY A 68 6.42 6.06 0.24
C GLY A 68 6.28 7.57 0.35
N ARG A 69 7.41 8.24 0.61
CA ARG A 69 7.48 9.71 0.61
C ARG A 69 7.15 10.31 -0.77
N ASP A 70 7.37 9.55 -1.83
CA ASP A 70 7.00 9.89 -3.22
C ASP A 70 5.50 9.73 -3.51
N GLY A 71 4.71 9.30 -2.52
CA GLY A 71 3.29 9.02 -2.66
C GLY A 71 2.99 7.65 -3.28
N ARG A 72 4.01 6.83 -3.60
CA ARG A 72 3.78 5.46 -4.06
C ARG A 72 3.20 4.62 -2.95
N ARG A 73 2.20 3.82 -3.29
CA ARG A 73 1.55 2.87 -2.38
C ARG A 73 1.95 1.46 -2.75
N THR A 74 2.54 0.74 -1.81
CA THR A 74 2.92 -0.67 -1.96
C THR A 74 2.12 -1.52 -0.99
N GLU A 75 1.40 -2.51 -1.51
CA GLU A 75 0.68 -3.46 -0.67
C GLU A 75 1.61 -4.56 -0.15
N LEU A 76 1.54 -4.84 1.14
CA LEU A 76 2.17 -6.00 1.76
C LEU A 76 1.24 -7.20 1.64
N ARG A 77 1.74 -8.30 1.08
CA ARG A 77 1.02 -9.58 1.05
C ARG A 77 1.19 -10.34 2.35
N GLU A 78 0.36 -11.35 2.55
CA GLU A 78 0.47 -12.28 3.66
C GLU A 78 1.88 -12.89 3.75
N GLY A 79 2.48 -12.87 4.95
CA GLY A 79 3.85 -13.34 5.18
C GLY A 79 4.95 -12.35 4.77
N GLN A 80 4.61 -11.23 4.11
CA GLN A 80 5.55 -10.15 3.82
C GLN A 80 5.57 -9.12 4.95
N GLY A 81 6.67 -8.40 5.02
CA GLY A 81 6.88 -7.32 5.96
C GLY A 81 7.59 -6.13 5.34
N CYS A 82 7.81 -5.11 6.15
CA CYS A 82 8.74 -4.04 5.82
C CYS A 82 9.70 -3.76 6.97
N ASP A 83 10.92 -3.36 6.63
CA ASP A 83 11.90 -2.87 7.60
C ASP A 83 11.58 -1.43 8.06
N LEU A 84 12.37 -0.91 9.01
CA LEU A 84 12.27 0.47 9.47
C LEU A 84 12.65 1.53 8.41
N ARG A 85 13.11 1.11 7.23
CA ARG A 85 13.44 1.99 6.11
C ARG A 85 12.29 2.04 5.09
N GLY A 86 11.33 1.13 5.19
CA GLY A 86 10.20 0.98 4.28
C GLY A 86 10.47 0.02 3.12
N ASN A 87 11.55 -0.77 3.17
CA ASN A 87 11.81 -1.80 2.17
C ASN A 87 10.95 -3.02 2.45
N VAL A 88 10.31 -3.55 1.42
CA VAL A 88 9.57 -4.81 1.52
C VAL A 88 10.56 -5.96 1.67
N VAL A 89 10.34 -6.77 2.70
CA VAL A 89 11.20 -7.90 3.07
C VAL A 89 10.32 -9.13 3.34
N GLY A 90 10.86 -10.31 3.06
CA GLY A 90 10.23 -11.55 3.54
C GLY A 90 10.47 -11.68 5.03
N VAL A 91 9.49 -12.16 5.78
CA VAL A 91 9.70 -12.53 7.19
C VAL A 91 10.02 -14.01 7.23
N VAL A 92 11.15 -14.35 7.85
CA VAL A 92 11.59 -15.73 8.05
C VAL A 92 11.68 -16.01 9.54
N GLU A 93 11.34 -17.22 9.95
CA GLU A 93 11.64 -17.67 11.30
C GLU A 93 13.10 -18.11 11.36
N HIS A 94 13.85 -17.53 12.29
CA HIS A 94 15.25 -17.88 12.54
C HIS A 94 15.41 -18.16 14.04
N ASN A 95 15.72 -19.41 14.39
CA ASN A 95 15.89 -19.86 15.77
C ASN A 95 14.68 -19.62 16.70
N GLY A 96 13.46 -19.85 16.19
CA GLY A 96 12.22 -19.68 16.98
C GLY A 96 11.80 -18.22 17.20
N ALA A 97 12.55 -17.25 16.65
CA ALA A 97 12.18 -15.85 16.60
C ALA A 97 11.91 -15.42 15.15
N LEU A 98 10.94 -14.54 14.95
CA LEU A 98 10.71 -13.94 13.64
C LEU A 98 11.79 -12.90 13.36
N ALA A 99 12.40 -13.01 12.20
CA ALA A 99 13.40 -12.07 11.70
C ALA A 99 13.00 -11.61 10.29
N LEU A 100 13.23 -10.33 10.01
CA LEU A 100 13.16 -9.84 8.64
C LEU A 100 14.36 -10.42 7.88
N ALA A 101 14.10 -11.23 6.86
CA ALA A 101 15.14 -11.65 5.94
C ALA A 101 15.79 -10.38 5.38
N GLY A 102 17.13 -10.37 5.29
CA GLY A 102 17.87 -9.22 4.78
C GLY A 102 17.29 -8.71 3.46
N PRO A 103 17.47 -7.41 3.14
CA PRO A 103 16.87 -6.81 1.95
C PRO A 103 17.25 -7.69 0.76
N ARG A 104 16.25 -8.35 0.16
CA ARG A 104 16.46 -9.02 -1.11
C ARG A 104 16.89 -7.92 -2.08
N ARG A 105 18.19 -7.85 -2.40
CA ARG A 105 18.68 -7.12 -3.59
C ARG A 105 17.81 -7.62 -4.72
N GLY A 106 17.00 -6.70 -5.27
CA GLY A 106 15.81 -6.98 -6.04
C GLY A 106 15.85 -8.30 -6.81
N THR A 107 15.19 -9.32 -6.28
CA THR A 107 14.42 -10.18 -7.18
C THR A 107 13.15 -9.40 -7.45
N ALA A 108 13.24 -8.58 -8.49
CA ALA A 108 12.17 -7.90 -9.18
C ALA A 108 11.21 -7.10 -8.25
N ALA A 109 11.19 -5.78 -8.45
CA ALA A 109 9.90 -5.10 -8.46
C ALA A 109 8.89 -6.05 -9.12
N ALA A 110 7.77 -6.37 -8.46
CA ALA A 110 6.73 -7.22 -9.03
C ALA A 110 6.70 -6.92 -10.53
N PRO A 111 6.97 -7.91 -11.41
CA PRO A 111 7.23 -7.59 -12.81
C PRO A 111 6.10 -6.67 -13.21
N PRO A 112 6.40 -5.49 -13.81
CA PRO A 112 5.35 -4.53 -14.17
C PRO A 112 4.23 -5.35 -14.76
N VAL A 113 2.98 -5.15 -14.36
CA VAL A 113 1.88 -6.12 -14.56
C VAL A 113 1.85 -6.71 -15.98
N GLU A 114 2.32 -5.94 -16.95
CA GLU A 114 2.77 -6.30 -18.31
C GLU A 114 3.74 -7.49 -18.46
N GLN A 115 4.86 -7.58 -17.74
CA GLN A 115 5.80 -8.70 -17.78
C GLN A 115 5.22 -9.99 -17.20
N VAL A 116 4.43 -9.92 -16.12
CA VAL A 116 3.68 -11.10 -15.63
C VAL A 116 2.64 -11.53 -16.67
N ARG A 117 1.94 -10.56 -17.28
CA ARG A 117 1.00 -10.78 -18.39
C ARG A 117 1.66 -11.43 -19.60
N LEU A 118 2.84 -10.99 -20.01
CA LEU A 118 3.56 -11.54 -21.16
C LEU A 118 3.95 -13.00 -20.95
N VAL A 119 4.43 -13.34 -19.75
CA VAL A 119 4.80 -14.72 -19.41
C VAL A 119 3.57 -15.60 -19.25
N LEU A 120 2.47 -15.10 -18.66
CA LEU A 120 1.21 -15.85 -18.56
C LEU A 120 0.52 -16.02 -19.92
N ASN A 121 0.48 -14.98 -20.76
CA ASN A 121 -0.13 -15.01 -22.08
C ASN A 121 0.61 -15.94 -23.04
N GLY A 122 1.95 -16.03 -22.92
CA GLY A 122 2.77 -16.99 -23.67
C GLY A 122 2.56 -18.44 -23.23
N LEU A 123 2.09 -18.68 -22.00
CA LEU A 123 1.89 -20.03 -21.44
C LEU A 123 0.43 -20.52 -21.53
N LEU A 124 -0.55 -19.62 -21.51
CA LEU A 124 -1.98 -19.95 -21.40
C LEU A 124 -2.82 -19.58 -22.63
N GLY A 125 -2.23 -19.15 -23.74
CA GLY A 125 -2.92 -19.10 -25.05
C GLY A 125 -4.26 -18.36 -25.06
N GLY A 126 -4.38 -17.25 -24.32
CA GLY A 126 -5.65 -16.51 -24.24
C GLY A 126 -5.62 -15.42 -23.17
N GLY A 127 -5.10 -14.24 -23.53
CA GLY A 127 -5.31 -13.04 -22.71
C GLY A 127 -6.77 -12.59 -22.82
N PRO A 128 -7.42 -12.13 -21.74
CA PRO A 128 -8.78 -11.60 -21.82
C PRO A 128 -8.81 -10.37 -22.75
N HIS A 129 -9.82 -10.37 -23.62
CA HIS A 129 -10.13 -9.37 -24.62
C HIS A 129 -10.29 -7.97 -24.00
N TYR A 130 -9.22 -7.16 -24.05
CA TYR A 130 -9.11 -5.86 -23.38
C TYR A 130 -9.85 -4.73 -24.12
N GLU A 131 -10.12 -4.87 -25.42
CA GLU A 131 -10.80 -3.84 -26.22
C GLU A 131 -12.28 -3.63 -25.86
N GLU A 132 -12.93 -4.63 -25.25
CA GLU A 132 -14.34 -4.54 -24.88
C GLU A 132 -14.58 -3.70 -23.61
N TYR A 133 -13.61 -3.72 -22.69
CA TYR A 133 -13.67 -2.93 -21.46
C TYR A 133 -13.53 -1.43 -21.74
N ASP A 134 -12.67 -1.05 -22.68
CA ASP A 134 -12.46 0.35 -23.05
C ASP A 134 -13.69 0.93 -23.75
N LYS A 135 -14.32 0.18 -24.67
CA LYS A 135 -15.57 0.61 -25.32
C LYS A 135 -16.69 0.82 -24.31
N LYS A 136 -16.85 -0.09 -23.34
CA LYS A 136 -17.88 0.03 -22.30
C LYS A 136 -17.62 1.21 -21.35
N ALA A 137 -16.37 1.50 -21.03
CA ALA A 137 -15.99 2.66 -20.24
C ALA A 137 -16.29 3.98 -20.97
N GLU A 138 -16.03 4.05 -22.28
CA GLU A 138 -16.37 5.22 -23.10
C GLU A 138 -17.88 5.44 -23.22
N GLU A 139 -18.65 4.37 -23.43
CA GLU A 139 -20.11 4.43 -23.50
C GLU A 139 -20.70 4.96 -22.19
N TRP A 140 -20.24 4.42 -21.05
CA TRP A 140 -20.68 4.88 -19.74
C TRP A 140 -20.33 6.36 -19.50
N ALA A 141 -19.15 6.81 -19.93
CA ALA A 141 -18.76 8.22 -19.83
C ALA A 141 -19.63 9.15 -20.72
N ARG A 142 -20.05 8.69 -21.91
CA ARG A 142 -20.98 9.43 -22.77
C ARG A 142 -22.38 9.51 -22.14
N GLU A 143 -22.84 8.42 -21.53
CA GLU A 143 -24.12 8.37 -20.84
C GLU A 143 -24.17 9.32 -19.63
N GLN A 144 -23.10 9.35 -18.82
CA GLN A 144 -22.99 10.29 -17.69
C GLN A 144 -23.07 11.75 -18.15
N ARG A 145 -22.34 12.12 -19.20
CA ARG A 145 -22.40 13.48 -19.76
C ARG A 145 -23.79 13.85 -20.26
N LYS A 146 -24.47 12.91 -20.93
CA LYS A 146 -25.84 13.12 -21.42
C LYS A 146 -26.82 13.33 -20.26
N ARG A 147 -26.69 12.53 -19.19
CA ARG A 147 -27.51 12.64 -17.99
C ARG A 147 -27.27 13.95 -17.24
N GLU A 148 -26.03 14.40 -17.16
CA GLU A 148 -25.68 15.68 -16.54
C GLU A 148 -26.22 16.88 -17.35
N GLU A 149 -26.14 16.82 -18.68
CA GLU A 149 -26.70 17.87 -19.55
C GLU A 149 -28.24 17.94 -19.46
N GLU A 150 -28.91 16.79 -19.44
CA GLU A 150 -30.37 16.73 -19.25
C GLU A 150 -30.79 17.33 -17.90
N LEU A 151 -30.06 16.98 -16.83
CA LEU A 151 -30.31 17.53 -15.49
C LEU A 151 -30.10 19.05 -15.46
N ARG A 152 -29.12 19.56 -16.20
CA ARG A 152 -28.87 21.01 -16.35
C ARG A 152 -30.03 21.70 -17.08
N ARG A 153 -30.52 21.12 -18.17
CA ARG A 153 -31.67 21.65 -18.92
C ARG A 153 -32.96 21.64 -18.10
N GLU A 154 -33.20 20.58 -17.33
CA GLU A 154 -34.36 20.50 -16.43
C GLU A 154 -34.26 21.57 -15.32
N ALA A 155 -33.08 21.77 -14.76
CA ALA A 155 -32.84 22.80 -13.75
C ALA A 155 -33.06 24.22 -14.30
N GLU A 156 -32.62 24.49 -15.53
CA GLU A 156 -32.88 25.75 -16.23
C GLU A 156 -34.37 25.95 -16.49
N HIS A 157 -35.07 24.93 -17.00
CA HIS A 157 -36.52 24.99 -17.22
C HIS A 157 -37.29 25.29 -15.93
N LYS A 158 -36.97 24.59 -14.83
CA LYS A 158 -37.58 24.84 -13.51
C LYS A 158 -37.31 26.26 -13.01
N ARG A 159 -36.10 26.80 -13.25
CA ARG A 159 -35.77 28.19 -12.91
C ARG A 159 -36.61 29.18 -13.71
N GLU A 160 -36.79 28.95 -15.01
CA GLU A 160 -37.63 29.80 -15.85
C GLU A 160 -39.10 29.77 -15.45
N GLU A 161 -39.66 28.58 -15.20
CA GLU A 161 -41.04 28.45 -14.73
C GLU A 161 -41.25 29.16 -13.41
N HIS A 162 -40.33 28.99 -12.46
CA HIS A 162 -40.41 29.68 -11.18
C HIS A 162 -40.30 31.21 -11.35
N ALA A 163 -39.47 31.70 -12.27
CA ALA A 163 -39.38 33.11 -12.61
C ALA A 163 -40.68 33.65 -13.23
N ARG A 164 -41.32 32.89 -14.13
CA ARG A 164 -42.63 33.25 -14.74
C ARG A 164 -43.73 33.29 -13.68
N GLY A 165 -43.79 32.31 -12.79
CA GLY A 165 -44.75 32.26 -11.69
C GLY A 165 -44.63 33.44 -10.73
N LYS A 166 -43.39 33.87 -10.41
CA LYS A 166 -43.15 35.09 -9.61
C LYS A 166 -43.67 36.36 -10.31
N LYS A 167 -43.43 36.51 -11.62
CA LYS A 167 -43.91 37.68 -12.39
C LYS A 167 -45.44 37.76 -12.42
N GLN A 168 -46.15 36.64 -12.62
CA GLN A 168 -47.61 36.60 -12.59
C GLN A 168 -48.18 36.99 -11.22
N LYS A 169 -47.61 36.46 -10.12
CA LYS A 169 -48.02 36.83 -8.75
C LYS A 169 -47.83 38.33 -8.50
N HIS A 170 -46.72 38.91 -8.96
CA HIS A 170 -46.47 40.35 -8.81
C HIS A 170 -47.47 41.20 -9.62
N LYS A 171 -47.84 40.77 -10.84
CA LYS A 171 -48.83 41.46 -11.67
C LYS A 171 -50.22 41.45 -11.01
N TRP A 172 -50.65 40.31 -10.44
CA TRP A 172 -51.94 40.21 -9.75
C TRP A 172 -52.01 41.12 -8.51
N LYS A 173 -50.93 41.18 -7.71
CA LYS A 173 -50.84 42.09 -6.57
C LYS A 173 -50.93 43.57 -6.95
N ARG A 174 -50.34 43.99 -8.07
CA ARG A 174 -50.41 45.39 -8.55
C ARG A 174 -51.78 45.79 -9.10
N GLY A 175 -52.54 44.85 -9.67
CA GLY A 175 -53.87 45.13 -10.22
C GLY A 175 -54.94 45.27 -9.13
N LYS A 176 -54.77 44.61 -7.99
CA LYS A 176 -55.78 44.53 -6.91
C LYS A 176 -55.84 45.75 -5.99
N GLY A 177 -55.06 46.80 -6.25
CA GLY A 177 -54.94 47.99 -5.38
C GLY A 177 -55.56 49.27 -5.96
N TRP A 178 -56.45 49.16 -6.94
CA TRP A 178 -57.11 50.32 -7.58
C TRP A 178 -58.64 50.34 -7.40
N ASP A 179 -59.21 49.40 -6.62
CA ASP A 179 -60.66 49.28 -6.41
C ASP A 179 -61.13 49.74 -5.01
N ASP A 180 -60.26 50.37 -4.21
CA ASP A 180 -60.59 51.05 -2.94
C ASP A 180 -60.37 52.57 -3.09
#